data_AF-A0A926JA02-F1
#
_entry.id   AF-A0A926JA02-F1
#
_cell.length_a   1.000
_cell.length_b   1.000
_cell.length_c   1.000
_cell.angle_alpha   90.00
_cell.angle_beta   90.00
_cell.angle_gamma   90.00
#
_symmetry.space_group_name_H-M   'P 1'
#
loop_
_entity.id
_entity.type
_entity.pdbx_description
1 polymer ?
#
loop_
_entity_poly.entity_id
_entity_poly.type
_entity_poly.pdbx_seq_one_letter_code
_entity_poly.pdbx_strand_id
1 'polypeptide(L)'
;MKSLVAMLALALAFPGHAAAHPAPRAVAADARADVEKLIGILASQDDILDLGGRALEYGVNQGDLIDPELRKVYDAHPGMKEYVTGKVRPEFQAILSRALPDLRRDLGAIVTAEMTAGEIADTLAFFSSPTGIKMKAQIYRSIGDRPDRTQAEMQQSIVDAAMTNLTPDDYPALMAFGTSSAAQKMQSVTPKISAASQSWTAQMIAANEARLRKLAAAATAEFLAKSK
;
A
#
# COMPACT_ATOMS: atom_id res chain seq x y z
N MET A 1 -1.28 24.38 12.18
CA MET A 1 -0.34 23.54 12.97
C MET A 1 0.65 22.97 11.96
N LYS A 2 1.73 23.64 11.53
CA LYS A 2 2.94 24.06 12.25
C LYS A 2 3.42 22.99 13.24
N SER A 3 4.56 22.38 12.90
CA SER A 3 5.49 21.61 13.75
C SER A 3 5.44 20.08 13.67
N LEU A 4 5.99 19.53 12.58
CA LEU A 4 6.83 18.32 12.60
C LEU A 4 8.12 18.56 11.78
N VAL A 5 8.65 19.78 11.93
CA VAL A 5 9.93 20.27 11.36
C VAL A 5 11.03 20.30 12.45
N ALA A 6 10.78 19.76 13.65
CA ALA A 6 11.61 20.03 14.83
C ALA A 6 12.20 18.79 15.52
N MET A 7 12.69 17.81 14.76
CA MET A 7 13.49 16.71 15.34
C MET A 7 14.68 16.29 14.47
N LEU A 8 15.27 17.24 13.73
CA LEU A 8 16.53 17.03 13.01
C LEU A 8 17.48 18.22 13.22
N ALA A 9 17.73 18.57 14.48
CA ALA A 9 18.67 19.63 14.83
C ALA A 9 19.31 19.37 16.21
N LEU A 10 20.07 18.29 16.36
CA LEU A 10 21.15 18.23 17.34
C LEU A 10 22.13 17.07 17.07
N ALA A 11 23.00 17.25 16.08
CA ALA A 11 24.23 16.44 15.96
C ALA A 11 25.28 17.17 15.11
N LEU A 12 25.63 18.41 15.49
CA LEU A 12 26.80 19.10 14.96
C LEU A 12 27.67 19.53 16.14
N ALA A 13 28.56 18.65 16.59
CA ALA A 13 29.85 19.00 17.21
C ALA A 13 30.60 17.74 17.68
N PHE A 14 31.22 17.00 16.77
CA PHE A 14 32.42 16.21 17.10
C PHE A 14 33.36 16.19 15.89
N PRO A 15 34.61 16.68 16.03
CA PRO A 15 35.64 16.48 15.01
C PRO A 15 36.22 15.05 15.16
N GLY A 16 35.48 14.07 14.66
CA GLY A 16 35.98 12.70 14.50
C GLY A 16 36.73 12.58 13.18
N HIS A 17 38.00 12.18 13.23
CA HIS A 17 38.81 11.92 12.05
C HIS A 17 38.16 10.82 11.20
N ALA A 18 37.67 11.19 10.02
CA ALA A 18 37.10 10.24 9.07
C ALA A 18 38.21 9.33 8.53
N ALA A 19 38.23 8.08 8.99
CA ALA A 19 38.94 7.02 8.30
C ALA A 19 38.30 6.84 6.91
N ALA A 20 39.05 7.16 5.86
CA ALA A 20 38.65 6.99 4.48
C ALA A 20 38.35 5.51 4.21
N HIS A 21 37.07 5.14 4.32
CA HIS A 21 36.59 3.86 3.82
C HIS A 21 36.59 3.95 2.30
N PRO A 22 37.15 2.96 1.58
CA PRO A 22 37.12 2.95 0.13
C PRO A 22 35.66 3.02 -0.33
N ALA A 23 35.39 3.97 -1.25
CA ALA A 23 34.08 4.13 -1.83
C ALA A 23 33.59 2.78 -2.39
N PRO A 24 32.36 2.35 -2.08
CA PRO A 24 31.82 1.13 -2.66
C PRO A 24 31.86 1.27 -4.18
N ARG A 25 32.48 0.30 -4.86
CA ARG A 25 32.45 0.20 -6.31
C ARG A 25 30.99 0.22 -6.74
N ALA A 26 30.63 1.24 -7.53
CA ALA A 26 29.37 1.28 -8.25
C ALA A 26 29.36 0.11 -9.25
N VAL A 27 28.84 -1.04 -8.81
CA VAL A 27 28.33 -2.05 -9.73
C VAL A 27 27.18 -1.34 -10.42
N ALA A 28 27.26 -1.18 -11.75
CA ALA A 28 26.15 -0.64 -12.52
C ALA A 28 24.96 -1.60 -12.33
N ALA A 29 24.11 -1.28 -11.36
CA ALA A 29 22.82 -1.91 -11.19
C ALA A 29 22.11 -1.84 -12.54
N ASP A 30 21.56 -2.97 -12.99
CA ASP A 30 20.58 -2.93 -14.06
C ASP A 30 19.36 -2.18 -13.51
N ALA A 31 19.33 -0.88 -13.78
CA ALA A 31 18.34 0.03 -13.21
C ALA A 31 16.92 -0.46 -13.50
N ARG A 32 16.70 -1.16 -14.62
CA ARG A 32 15.41 -1.77 -14.94
C ARG A 32 15.09 -2.93 -14.00
N ALA A 33 16.03 -3.86 -13.82
CA ALA A 33 15.83 -5.00 -12.93
C ALA A 33 15.60 -4.56 -11.47
N ASP A 34 16.28 -3.50 -11.02
CA ASP A 34 16.12 -2.98 -9.65
C ASP A 34 14.80 -2.21 -9.49
N VAL A 35 14.32 -1.50 -10.50
CA VAL A 35 12.95 -0.96 -10.52
C VAL A 35 11.93 -2.08 -10.42
N GLU A 36 12.06 -3.13 -11.24
CA GLU A 36 11.13 -4.26 -11.24
C GLU A 36 11.08 -4.96 -9.86
N LYS A 37 12.24 -5.17 -9.22
CA LYS A 37 12.32 -5.70 -7.84
C LYS A 37 11.67 -4.76 -6.83
N LEU A 38 12.00 -3.47 -6.89
CA LEU A 38 11.46 -2.48 -5.95
C LEU A 38 9.93 -2.44 -6.05
N ILE A 39 9.39 -2.35 -7.27
CA ILE A 39 7.94 -2.38 -7.49
C ILE A 39 7.33 -3.73 -7.07
N GLY A 40 8.04 -4.84 -7.27
CA GLY A 40 7.62 -6.15 -6.77
C GLY A 40 7.48 -6.20 -5.24
N ILE A 41 8.34 -5.48 -4.51
CA ILE A 41 8.25 -5.35 -3.05
C ILE A 41 7.14 -4.38 -2.64
N LEU A 42 7.05 -3.22 -3.30
CA LEU A 42 6.11 -2.16 -2.95
C LEU A 42 4.67 -2.51 -3.31
N ALA A 43 4.44 -3.25 -4.40
CA ALA A 43 3.14 -3.71 -4.89
C ALA A 43 3.18 -5.23 -5.10
N SER A 44 3.51 -5.95 -4.02
CA SER A 44 3.50 -7.41 -4.04
C SER A 44 2.08 -7.92 -4.28
N GLN A 45 1.96 -9.08 -4.93
CA GLN A 45 0.64 -9.62 -5.25
C GLN A 45 -0.14 -9.92 -3.97
N ASP A 46 0.52 -10.50 -2.97
CA ASP A 46 -0.10 -10.87 -1.71
C ASP A 46 -0.60 -9.64 -0.95
N ASP A 47 0.20 -8.57 -0.88
CA ASP A 47 -0.19 -7.32 -0.21
C ASP A 47 -1.40 -6.66 -0.90
N ILE A 48 -1.42 -6.63 -2.23
CA ILE A 48 -2.52 -6.03 -3.00
C ILE A 48 -3.79 -6.86 -2.90
N LEU A 49 -3.68 -8.19 -2.90
CA LEU A 49 -4.84 -9.08 -2.75
C LEU A 49 -5.41 -9.04 -1.33
N ASP A 50 -4.56 -9.00 -0.30
CA ASP A 50 -4.99 -8.81 1.10
C ASP A 50 -5.67 -7.45 1.28
N LEU A 51 -5.04 -6.37 0.82
CA LEU A 51 -5.60 -5.01 0.89
C LEU A 51 -6.95 -4.94 0.17
N GLY A 52 -7.05 -5.50 -1.03
CA GLY A 52 -8.29 -5.58 -1.78
C GLY A 52 -9.37 -6.37 -1.04
N GLY A 53 -9.01 -7.52 -0.45
CA GLY A 53 -9.93 -8.32 0.35
C GLY A 53 -10.54 -7.53 1.51
N ARG A 54 -9.71 -6.79 2.25
CA ARG A 54 -10.17 -5.92 3.34
C ARG A 54 -11.03 -4.75 2.83
N ALA A 55 -10.66 -4.14 1.71
CA ALA A 55 -11.45 -3.07 1.10
C ALA A 55 -12.83 -3.56 0.63
N LEU A 56 -12.92 -4.77 0.08
CA LEU A 56 -14.19 -5.41 -0.28
C LEU A 56 -15.06 -5.63 0.98
N GLU A 57 -14.49 -6.20 2.04
CA GLU A 57 -15.19 -6.39 3.32
C GLU A 57 -15.66 -5.07 3.90
N TYR A 58 -14.80 -4.05 3.90
CA TYR A 58 -15.13 -2.71 4.34
C TYR A 58 -16.29 -2.11 3.54
N GLY A 59 -16.23 -2.16 2.20
CA GLY A 59 -17.29 -1.60 1.34
C GLY A 59 -18.64 -2.31 1.52
N VAL A 60 -18.63 -3.62 1.76
CA VAL A 60 -19.85 -4.38 2.12
C VAL A 60 -20.34 -3.97 3.53
N ASN A 61 -19.43 -3.76 4.48
CA ASN A 61 -19.75 -3.33 5.85
C ASN A 61 -20.35 -1.93 5.92
N GLN A 62 -19.90 -1.00 5.08
CA GLN A 62 -20.41 0.37 5.02
C GLN A 62 -21.69 0.51 4.19
N GLY A 63 -21.95 -0.43 3.28
CA GLY A 63 -23.04 -0.30 2.31
C GLY A 63 -22.65 0.48 1.06
N ASP A 64 -21.38 0.84 0.86
CA ASP A 64 -20.95 1.57 -0.35
C ASP A 64 -21.04 0.69 -1.62
N LEU A 65 -20.92 -0.62 -1.45
CA LEU A 65 -21.10 -1.60 -2.54
C LEU A 65 -22.55 -2.08 -2.69
N ILE A 66 -23.44 -1.63 -1.81
CA ILE A 66 -24.74 -2.25 -1.58
C ILE A 66 -25.79 -1.15 -1.42
N ASP A 67 -26.70 -1.05 -2.39
CA ASP A 67 -27.86 -0.14 -2.34
C ASP A 67 -28.46 -0.07 -0.91
N PRO A 68 -28.79 1.12 -0.37
CA PRO A 68 -29.43 1.27 0.94
C PRO A 68 -30.60 0.30 1.18
N GLU A 69 -31.34 -0.06 0.15
CA GLU A 69 -32.42 -1.06 0.24
C GLU A 69 -31.90 -2.49 0.46
N LEU A 70 -30.76 -2.88 -0.13
CA LEU A 70 -30.14 -4.18 0.16
C LEU A 70 -29.62 -4.26 1.60
N ARG A 71 -29.22 -3.14 2.22
CA ARG A 71 -28.75 -3.18 3.62
C ARG A 71 -29.84 -3.67 4.56
N LYS A 72 -31.08 -3.20 4.38
CA LYS A 72 -32.25 -3.70 5.14
C LYS A 72 -32.45 -5.20 4.95
N VAL A 73 -32.24 -5.69 3.73
CA VAL A 73 -32.32 -7.14 3.43
C VAL A 73 -31.22 -7.90 4.17
N TYR A 74 -29.99 -7.37 4.21
CA TYR A 74 -28.89 -8.04 4.90
C TYR A 74 -29.13 -8.10 6.42
N ASP A 75 -29.64 -7.02 7.01
CA ASP A 75 -29.98 -6.96 8.43
C ASP A 75 -31.13 -7.92 8.80
N ALA A 76 -32.06 -8.17 7.86
CA ALA A 76 -33.18 -9.10 8.06
C ALA A 76 -32.78 -10.58 7.90
N HIS A 77 -31.62 -10.88 7.32
CA HIS A 77 -31.21 -12.23 6.96
C HIS A 77 -29.79 -12.57 7.46
N PRO A 78 -29.67 -13.14 8.68
CA PRO A 78 -28.38 -13.55 9.24
C PRO A 78 -27.59 -14.45 8.30
N GLY A 79 -26.29 -14.16 8.10
CA GLY A 79 -25.40 -14.93 7.23
C GLY A 79 -25.46 -14.59 5.74
N MET A 80 -26.42 -13.76 5.31
CA MET A 80 -26.52 -13.36 3.89
C MET A 80 -25.30 -12.59 3.43
N LYS A 81 -24.80 -11.68 4.27
CA LYS A 81 -23.66 -10.84 3.96
C LYS A 81 -22.38 -11.65 3.74
N GLU A 82 -22.09 -12.60 4.62
CA GLU A 82 -20.97 -13.53 4.51
C GLU A 82 -21.11 -14.39 3.24
N TYR A 83 -22.32 -14.87 2.96
CA TYR A 83 -22.62 -15.65 1.76
C TYR A 83 -22.33 -14.86 0.48
N VAL A 84 -22.89 -13.65 0.34
CA VAL A 84 -22.71 -12.82 -0.85
C VAL A 84 -21.25 -12.41 -1.00
N THR A 85 -20.59 -11.97 0.07
CA THR A 85 -19.17 -11.62 0.04
C THR A 85 -18.32 -12.82 -0.38
N GLY A 86 -18.63 -14.01 0.13
CA GLY A 86 -17.96 -15.26 -0.25
C GLY A 86 -18.11 -15.61 -1.73
N LYS A 87 -19.24 -15.26 -2.36
CA LYS A 87 -19.45 -15.44 -3.81
C LYS A 87 -18.74 -14.39 -4.65
N VAL A 88 -18.65 -13.16 -4.18
CA VAL A 88 -18.03 -12.04 -4.91
C VAL A 88 -16.50 -12.06 -4.83
N ARG A 89 -15.95 -12.47 -3.68
CA ARG A 89 -14.51 -12.40 -3.38
C ARG A 89 -13.60 -13.07 -4.44
N PRO A 90 -13.87 -14.29 -4.93
CA PRO A 90 -12.98 -14.92 -5.92
C PRO A 90 -12.88 -14.13 -7.22
N GLU A 91 -14.00 -13.58 -7.68
CA GLU A 91 -14.02 -12.76 -8.89
C GLU A 91 -13.29 -11.44 -8.67
N PHE A 92 -13.50 -10.80 -7.52
CA PHE A 92 -12.79 -9.58 -7.17
C PHE A 92 -11.27 -9.78 -7.09
N GLN A 93 -10.80 -10.88 -6.49
CA GLN A 93 -9.38 -11.24 -6.45
C GLN A 93 -8.81 -11.54 -7.84
N ALA A 94 -9.58 -12.20 -8.72
CA ALA A 94 -9.17 -12.44 -10.09
C ALA A 94 -9.02 -11.14 -10.90
N ILE A 95 -9.91 -10.16 -10.68
CA ILE A 95 -9.79 -8.82 -11.28
C ILE A 95 -8.49 -8.15 -10.82
N LEU A 96 -8.24 -8.10 -9.51
CA LEU A 96 -7.04 -7.48 -8.94
C LEU A 96 -5.77 -8.10 -9.49
N SER A 97 -5.69 -9.44 -9.50
CA SER A 97 -4.53 -10.16 -10.02
C SER A 97 -4.27 -9.85 -11.50
N ARG A 98 -5.33 -9.76 -12.32
CA ARG A 98 -5.22 -9.42 -13.75
C ARG A 98 -4.81 -7.96 -13.98
N ALA A 99 -5.24 -7.04 -13.13
CA ALA A 99 -4.97 -5.61 -13.25
C ALA A 99 -3.63 -5.18 -12.64
N LEU A 100 -3.03 -6.01 -11.77
CA LEU A 100 -1.79 -5.70 -11.07
C LEU A 100 -0.58 -5.42 -11.99
N PRO A 101 -0.38 -6.13 -13.13
CA PRO A 101 0.72 -5.81 -14.04
C PRO A 101 0.69 -4.37 -14.55
N ASP A 102 -0.49 -3.80 -14.83
CA ASP A 102 -0.62 -2.41 -15.27
C ASP A 102 -0.23 -1.44 -14.16
N LEU A 103 -0.67 -1.67 -12.92
CA LEU A 103 -0.23 -0.88 -11.77
C LEU A 103 1.29 -0.89 -11.65
N ARG A 104 1.91 -2.07 -11.71
CA ARG A 104 3.38 -2.20 -11.59
C ARG A 104 4.12 -1.46 -12.70
N ARG A 105 3.61 -1.52 -13.93
CA ARG A 105 4.18 -0.76 -15.05
C ARG A 105 4.12 0.74 -14.77
N ASP A 106 2.97 1.24 -14.34
CA ASP A 106 2.77 2.67 -14.11
C ASP A 106 3.62 3.19 -12.93
N LEU A 107 3.73 2.42 -11.85
CA LEU A 107 4.63 2.72 -10.74
C LEU A 107 6.11 2.68 -11.16
N GLY A 108 6.50 1.68 -11.96
CA GLY A 108 7.85 1.57 -12.50
C GLY A 108 8.23 2.77 -13.37
N ALA A 109 7.29 3.26 -14.19
CA ALA A 109 7.50 4.46 -15.00
C ALA A 109 7.72 5.71 -14.15
N ILE A 110 6.94 5.88 -13.07
CA ILE A 110 7.10 7.00 -12.12
C ILE A 110 8.47 6.92 -11.44
N VAL A 111 8.84 5.77 -10.89
CA VAL A 111 10.13 5.61 -10.20
C VAL A 111 11.29 5.88 -11.16
N THR A 112 11.24 5.35 -12.38
CA THR A 112 12.29 5.54 -13.40
C THR A 112 12.43 7.01 -13.82
N ALA A 113 11.32 7.75 -13.90
CA ALA A 113 11.33 9.16 -14.31
C ALA A 113 11.84 10.10 -13.21
N GLU A 114 11.62 9.75 -11.94
CA GLU A 114 11.83 10.67 -10.81
C GLU A 114 13.10 10.38 -10.01
N MET A 115 13.55 9.13 -10.02
CA MET A 115 14.64 8.64 -9.19
C MET A 115 15.85 8.24 -10.04
N THR A 116 17.03 8.58 -9.54
CA THR A 116 18.29 8.09 -10.09
C THR A 116 18.49 6.61 -9.76
N ALA A 117 19.37 5.94 -10.51
CA ALA A 117 19.69 4.53 -10.25
C ALA A 117 20.21 4.30 -8.80
N GLY A 118 20.98 5.24 -8.25
CA GLY A 118 21.44 5.18 -6.86
C GLY A 118 20.29 5.29 -5.86
N GLU A 119 19.37 6.24 -6.06
CA GLU A 119 18.20 6.39 -5.19
C GLU A 119 17.27 5.17 -5.26
N ILE A 120 17.14 4.54 -6.42
CA ILE A 120 16.38 3.28 -6.60
C ILE A 120 17.05 2.15 -5.82
N ALA A 121 18.38 2.00 -5.95
CA ALA A 121 19.14 0.97 -5.25
C ALA A 121 19.06 1.13 -3.73
N ASP A 122 19.19 2.36 -3.21
CA ASP A 122 19.07 2.67 -1.78
C ASP A 122 17.66 2.38 -1.25
N THR A 123 16.63 2.74 -2.03
CA THR A 123 15.23 2.46 -1.68
C THR A 123 14.96 0.96 -1.66
N LEU A 124 15.45 0.24 -2.67
CA LEU A 124 15.37 -1.22 -2.75
C LEU A 124 16.08 -1.87 -1.57
N ALA A 125 17.28 -1.43 -1.23
CA ALA A 125 18.05 -1.95 -0.11
C ALA A 125 17.30 -1.77 1.22
N PHE A 126 16.72 -0.58 1.44
CA PHE A 126 15.92 -0.33 2.63
C PHE A 126 14.67 -1.21 2.69
N PHE A 127 13.84 -1.24 1.65
CA PHE A 127 12.60 -2.03 1.66
C PHE A 127 12.81 -3.54 1.61
N SER A 128 14.01 -4.00 1.24
CA SER A 128 14.45 -5.40 1.35
C SER A 128 14.97 -5.77 2.75
N SER A 129 15.25 -4.78 3.61
CA SER A 129 15.72 -5.01 4.98
C SER A 129 14.58 -5.45 5.92
N PRO A 130 14.88 -6.12 7.05
CA PRO A 130 13.86 -6.45 8.05
C PRO A 130 13.04 -5.24 8.51
N THR A 131 13.70 -4.10 8.70
CA THR A 131 13.05 -2.86 9.12
C THR A 131 12.15 -2.28 8.02
N GLY A 132 12.59 -2.29 6.76
CA GLY A 132 11.77 -1.84 5.63
C GLY A 132 10.55 -2.74 5.40
N ILE A 133 10.69 -4.05 5.58
CA ILE A 133 9.57 -5.01 5.53
C ILE A 133 8.55 -4.72 6.65
N LYS A 134 9.02 -4.50 7.89
CA LYS A 134 8.15 -4.10 9.01
C LYS A 134 7.41 -2.81 8.68
N MET A 135 8.12 -1.78 8.22
CA MET A 135 7.52 -0.48 7.87
C MET A 135 6.45 -0.63 6.79
N LYS A 136 6.75 -1.35 5.71
CA LYS A 136 5.78 -1.64 4.64
C LYS A 136 4.53 -2.32 5.18
N ALA A 137 4.69 -3.36 5.99
CA ALA A 137 3.55 -4.08 6.58
C ALA A 137 2.64 -3.16 7.42
N GLN A 138 3.22 -2.21 8.16
CA GLN A 138 2.43 -1.23 8.93
C GLN A 138 1.68 -0.24 8.04
N ILE A 139 2.29 0.21 6.94
CA ILE A 139 1.64 1.08 5.96
C ILE A 139 0.43 0.35 5.36
N TYR A 140 0.62 -0.88 4.87
CA TYR A 140 -0.46 -1.68 4.29
C TYR A 140 -1.59 -1.96 5.28
N ARG A 141 -1.24 -2.32 6.52
CA ARG A 141 -2.23 -2.49 7.59
C ARG A 141 -3.02 -1.19 7.83
N SER A 142 -2.33 -0.06 7.94
CA SER A 142 -2.97 1.24 8.19
C SER A 142 -3.95 1.65 7.09
N ILE A 143 -3.64 1.32 5.83
CA ILE A 143 -4.53 1.57 4.69
C ILE A 143 -5.71 0.59 4.70
N GLY A 144 -5.45 -0.70 4.95
CA GLY A 144 -6.48 -1.74 4.89
C GLY A 144 -7.50 -1.70 6.03
N ASP A 145 -7.09 -1.28 7.23
CA ASP A 145 -7.98 -1.28 8.41
C ASP A 145 -9.00 -0.13 8.37
N ARG A 146 -8.64 0.99 7.74
CA ARG A 146 -9.46 2.21 7.66
C ARG A 146 -9.22 2.93 6.31
N PRO A 147 -9.78 2.41 5.21
CA PRO A 147 -9.61 2.99 3.88
C PRO A 147 -10.30 4.36 3.72
N ASP A 148 -11.15 4.74 4.68
CA ASP A 148 -11.87 6.01 4.76
C ASP A 148 -11.05 7.17 5.38
N ARG A 149 -9.87 6.88 5.93
CA ARG A 149 -9.03 7.90 6.58
C ARG A 149 -8.57 8.97 5.62
N THR A 150 -8.56 10.20 6.10
CA THR A 150 -7.87 11.30 5.46
C THR A 150 -6.36 11.03 5.40
N GLN A 151 -5.66 11.72 4.50
CA GLN A 151 -4.20 11.59 4.39
C GLN A 151 -3.48 11.90 5.70
N ALA A 152 -3.95 12.88 6.48
CA ALA A 152 -3.36 13.24 7.76
C ALA A 152 -3.53 12.13 8.80
N GLU A 153 -4.72 11.53 8.89
CA GLU A 153 -4.98 10.39 9.79
C GLU A 153 -4.19 9.15 9.38
N MET A 154 -4.01 8.93 8.08
CA MET A 154 -3.19 7.85 7.56
C MET A 154 -1.71 8.04 7.93
N GLN A 155 -1.17 9.25 7.77
CA GLN A 155 0.19 9.58 8.19
C GLN A 155 0.38 9.38 9.69
N GLN A 156 -0.56 9.85 10.51
CA GLN A 156 -0.49 9.66 11.95
C GLN A 156 -0.54 8.17 12.32
N SER A 157 -1.43 7.39 11.70
CA SER A 157 -1.51 5.94 11.93
C SER A 157 -0.21 5.22 11.57
N ILE A 158 0.46 5.64 10.49
CA ILE A 158 1.76 5.06 10.11
C ILE A 158 2.81 5.37 11.17
N VAL A 159 2.84 6.61 11.69
CA VAL A 159 3.73 7.01 12.78
C VAL A 159 3.44 6.23 14.06
N ASP A 160 2.18 6.12 14.46
CA ASP A 160 1.78 5.39 15.67
C ASP A 160 2.10 3.89 15.56
N ALA A 161 1.85 3.30 14.39
CA ALA A 161 2.18 1.91 14.09
C ALA A 161 3.69 1.68 14.06
N ALA A 162 4.46 2.62 13.53
CA ALA A 162 5.92 2.60 13.56
C ALA A 162 6.41 2.63 15.02
N MET A 163 5.92 3.55 15.84
CA MET A 163 6.31 3.64 17.26
C MET A 163 5.96 2.39 18.08
N THR A 164 4.90 1.68 17.70
CA THR A 164 4.47 0.47 18.42
C THR A 164 5.26 -0.78 18.01
N ASN A 165 5.72 -0.86 16.77
CA ASN A 165 6.27 -2.11 16.20
C ASN A 165 7.77 -2.06 15.89
N LEU A 166 8.38 -0.88 15.97
CA LEU A 166 9.82 -0.73 15.79
C LEU A 166 10.52 -0.89 17.13
N THR A 167 11.62 -1.63 17.09
CA THR A 167 12.49 -1.90 18.23
C THR A 167 13.74 -1.02 18.16
N PRO A 168 14.52 -0.91 19.24
CA PRO A 168 15.80 -0.20 19.20
C PRO A 168 16.73 -0.61 18.04
N ASP A 169 16.68 -1.89 17.64
CA ASP A 169 17.48 -2.45 16.56
C ASP A 169 17.07 -1.95 15.16
N ASP A 170 15.87 -1.39 15.01
CA ASP A 170 15.36 -0.86 13.74
C ASP A 170 15.85 0.58 13.47
N TYR A 171 16.20 1.35 14.51
CA TYR A 171 16.57 2.76 14.36
C TYR A 171 17.79 3.01 13.45
N PRO A 172 18.89 2.22 13.49
CA PRO A 172 20.02 2.46 12.61
C PRO A 172 19.64 2.43 11.13
N ALA A 173 18.82 1.47 10.71
CA ALA A 173 18.35 1.37 9.33
C ALA A 173 17.40 2.52 8.94
N LEU A 174 16.51 2.92 9.85
CA LEU A 174 15.61 4.06 9.64
C LEU A 174 16.36 5.38 9.52
N MET A 175 17.36 5.61 10.37
CA MET A 175 18.17 6.83 10.33
C MET A 175 19.07 6.86 9.09
N ALA A 176 19.68 5.72 8.74
CA ALA A 176 20.48 5.61 7.52
C ALA A 176 19.64 5.91 6.28
N PHE A 177 18.44 5.31 6.17
CA PHE A 177 17.55 5.59 5.04
C PHE A 177 16.99 7.02 5.11
N GLY A 178 16.49 7.47 6.26
CA GLY A 178 15.86 8.78 6.43
C GLY A 178 16.77 9.98 6.13
N THR A 179 18.10 9.81 6.25
CA THR A 179 19.10 10.83 5.90
C THR A 179 19.59 10.73 4.46
N SER A 180 19.20 9.69 3.71
CA SER A 180 19.60 9.50 2.30
C SER A 180 18.86 10.44 1.34
N SER A 181 19.45 10.69 0.17
CA SER A 181 18.76 11.36 -0.94
C SER A 181 17.53 10.58 -1.41
N ALA A 182 17.56 9.25 -1.32
CA ALA A 182 16.44 8.38 -1.67
C ALA A 182 15.20 8.66 -0.82
N ALA A 183 15.34 8.78 0.51
CA ALA A 183 14.23 9.12 1.39
C ALA A 183 13.68 10.52 1.12
N GLN A 184 14.54 11.50 0.83
CA GLN A 184 14.12 12.84 0.42
C GLN A 184 13.33 12.79 -0.89
N LYS A 185 13.81 12.03 -1.88
CA LYS A 185 13.15 11.86 -3.16
C LYS A 185 11.78 11.20 -3.02
N MET A 186 11.67 10.19 -2.15
CA MET A 186 10.42 9.50 -1.85
C MET A 186 9.33 10.46 -1.35
N GLN A 187 9.66 11.58 -0.71
CA GLN A 187 8.66 12.59 -0.30
C GLN A 187 7.94 13.22 -1.52
N SER A 188 8.65 13.42 -2.63
CA SER A 188 8.07 13.93 -3.88
C SER A 188 7.45 12.85 -4.76
N VAL A 189 7.96 11.61 -4.68
CA VAL A 189 7.49 10.47 -5.49
C VAL A 189 6.22 9.85 -4.91
N THR A 190 6.10 9.79 -3.58
CA THR A 190 4.96 9.16 -2.89
C THR A 190 3.61 9.73 -3.34
N PRO A 191 3.39 11.06 -3.44
CA PRO A 191 2.13 11.59 -3.95
C PRO A 191 1.81 11.16 -5.39
N LYS A 192 2.82 11.01 -6.25
CA LYS A 192 2.65 10.54 -7.64
C LYS A 192 2.25 9.06 -7.68
N ILE A 193 2.90 8.23 -6.86
CA ILE A 193 2.54 6.82 -6.66
C ILE A 193 1.10 6.70 -6.15
N SER A 194 0.72 7.49 -5.15
CA SER A 194 -0.63 7.50 -4.60
C SER A 194 -1.67 7.89 -5.66
N ALA A 195 -1.41 8.94 -6.44
CA ALA A 195 -2.32 9.38 -7.51
C ALA A 195 -2.47 8.31 -8.60
N ALA A 196 -1.37 7.67 -9.01
CA ALA A 196 -1.41 6.57 -9.98
C ALA A 196 -2.20 5.36 -9.45
N SER A 197 -1.98 4.99 -8.18
CA SER A 197 -2.69 3.89 -7.53
C SER A 197 -4.19 4.17 -7.41
N GLN A 198 -4.58 5.40 -7.10
CA GLN A 198 -5.98 5.84 -7.06
C GLN A 198 -6.62 5.82 -8.44
N SER A 199 -5.93 6.34 -9.46
CA SER A 199 -6.40 6.33 -10.85
C SER A 199 -6.59 4.90 -11.36
N TRP A 200 -5.61 4.03 -11.12
CA TRP A 200 -5.70 2.59 -11.44
C TRP A 200 -6.89 1.93 -10.76
N THR A 201 -7.08 2.19 -9.46
CA THR A 201 -8.22 1.64 -8.70
C THR A 201 -9.55 2.11 -9.28
N ALA A 202 -9.69 3.41 -9.59
CA ALA A 202 -10.91 3.97 -10.17
C ALA A 202 -11.23 3.36 -11.54
N GLN A 203 -10.23 3.21 -12.41
CA GLN A 203 -10.38 2.56 -13.72
C GLN A 203 -10.77 1.10 -13.60
N MET A 204 -10.12 0.36 -12.70
CA MET A 204 -10.42 -1.05 -12.43
C MET A 204 -11.85 -1.22 -11.93
N ILE A 205 -12.30 -0.38 -11.00
CA ILE A 205 -13.67 -0.39 -10.48
C ILE A 205 -14.65 -0.07 -11.61
N ALA A 206 -14.46 1.03 -12.34
CA ALA A 206 -15.36 1.44 -13.42
C ALA A 206 -15.52 0.34 -14.49
N ALA A 207 -14.44 -0.38 -14.81
CA ALA A 207 -14.47 -1.48 -15.78
C ALA A 207 -15.19 -2.75 -15.28
N ASN A 208 -15.34 -2.93 -13.97
CA ASN A 208 -15.83 -4.19 -13.38
C ASN A 208 -17.07 -4.07 -12.51
N GLU A 209 -17.50 -2.85 -12.16
CA GLU A 209 -18.58 -2.57 -11.22
C GLU A 209 -19.88 -3.29 -11.60
N ALA A 210 -20.34 -3.15 -12.84
CA ALA A 210 -21.58 -3.77 -13.31
C ALA A 210 -21.56 -5.30 -13.15
N ARG A 211 -20.39 -5.92 -13.40
CA ARG A 211 -20.20 -7.36 -13.30
C ARG A 211 -20.23 -7.84 -11.85
N LEU A 212 -19.54 -7.13 -10.96
CA LEU A 212 -19.53 -7.42 -9.51
C LEU A 212 -20.91 -7.21 -8.89
N ARG A 213 -21.64 -6.16 -9.27
CA ARG A 213 -23.04 -5.92 -8.83
C ARG A 213 -23.97 -7.03 -9.27
N LYS A 214 -23.88 -7.49 -10.54
CA LYS A 214 -24.67 -8.60 -11.04
C LYS A 214 -24.41 -9.89 -10.25
N LEU A 215 -23.15 -10.16 -9.91
CA LEU A 215 -22.76 -11.33 -9.11
C LEU A 215 -23.32 -11.24 -7.68
N ALA A 216 -23.24 -10.07 -7.05
CA ALA A 216 -23.80 -9.83 -5.72
C ALA A 216 -25.32 -10.00 -5.71
N ALA A 217 -26.03 -9.46 -6.70
CA ALA A 217 -27.48 -9.61 -6.84
C ALA A 217 -27.90 -11.07 -7.04
N ALA A 218 -27.18 -11.83 -7.89
CA ALA A 218 -27.43 -13.25 -8.10
C ALA A 218 -27.22 -14.07 -6.82
N ALA A 219 -26.13 -13.80 -6.09
CA ALA A 219 -25.85 -14.46 -4.81
C ALA A 219 -26.92 -14.13 -3.75
N THR A 220 -27.41 -12.89 -3.73
CA THR A 220 -28.49 -12.46 -2.84
C THR A 220 -29.79 -13.24 -3.13
N ALA A 221 -30.18 -13.32 -4.40
CA ALA A 221 -31.35 -14.09 -4.82
C ALA A 221 -31.23 -15.59 -4.49
N GLU A 222 -30.04 -16.17 -4.70
CA GLU A 222 -29.75 -17.56 -4.36
C GLU A 222 -29.92 -17.84 -2.86
N PHE A 223 -29.41 -16.95 -2.00
CA PHE A 223 -29.52 -17.08 -0.55
C PHE A 223 -30.99 -17.03 -0.09
N LEU A 224 -31.75 -16.04 -0.61
CA LEU A 224 -33.17 -15.88 -0.29
C LEU A 224 -34.01 -17.09 -0.73
N ALA A 225 -33.67 -17.72 -1.86
CA ALA A 225 -34.35 -18.93 -2.32
C ALA A 225 -34.12 -20.14 -1.41
N LYS A 226 -32.94 -20.24 -0.78
CA LYS A 226 -32.58 -21.34 0.14
C LYS A 226 -33.12 -21.15 1.57
N SER A 227 -33.51 -19.93 1.92
CA SER A 227 -33.98 -19.56 3.26
C SER A 227 -35.52 -19.57 3.39
N LYS A 228 -36.21 -19.97 2.32
CA LYS A 228 -37.66 -20.23 2.29
C LYS A 228 -37.92 -21.71 2.53
#